data_AF-A0A1V5K2E7-F1
#
_entry.id   AF-A0A1V5K2E7-F1
#
_cell.length_a   1.000
_cell.length_b   1.000
_cell.length_c   1.000
_cell.angle_alpha   90.00
_cell.angle_beta   90.00
_cell.angle_gamma   90.00
#
_symmetry.space_group_name_H-M   'P 1'
#
loop_
_entity.id
_entity.type
_entity.pdbx_description
1 polymer ?
#
loop_
_entity_poly.entity_id
_entity_poly.type
_entity_poly.pdbx_seq_one_letter_code
_entity_poly.pdbx_strand_id
1 'polypeptide(L)'
;MYTNMMAQLSQANLTDLVNKVLHTVPEVRMDCGCPPLVTPTSQIVGVQAVNCVIDEANDKPRYTNCSQQFINLVKGSYGKTPIPVDPDFRLKIAGVKEETPYDPSSYKPQENPLLPESGNLPLAKDERDQLLLELFPTVALSFLKEIRAKEYAQSVLKAEEAEEKKALEAQASFLKGLAANPYDPSLPETILS
;
A
#
# COMPACT_ATOMS: atom_id res chain seq x y z
N MET A 1 -5.11 -9.26 -17.78
CA MET A 1 -4.14 -10.36 -17.95
C MET A 1 -3.28 -10.13 -19.19
N TYR A 2 -3.88 -10.06 -20.38
CA TYR A 2 -3.16 -9.95 -21.66
C TYR A 2 -2.23 -8.73 -21.78
N THR A 3 -2.68 -7.53 -21.40
CA THR A 3 -1.87 -6.31 -21.46
C THR A 3 -0.62 -6.38 -20.55
N ASN A 4 -0.76 -6.92 -19.34
CA ASN A 4 0.37 -7.13 -18.42
C ASN A 4 1.36 -8.17 -18.96
N MET A 5 0.85 -9.25 -19.57
CA MET A 5 1.65 -10.28 -20.22
C MET A 5 2.49 -9.68 -21.37
N MET A 6 1.88 -8.86 -22.22
CA MET A 6 2.57 -8.16 -23.30
C MET A 6 3.68 -7.23 -22.78
N ALA A 7 3.42 -6.51 -21.68
CA ALA A 7 4.42 -5.64 -21.07
C ALA A 7 5.66 -6.42 -20.59
N GLN A 8 5.47 -7.60 -19.98
CA GLN A 8 6.57 -8.47 -19.53
C GLN A 8 7.37 -9.02 -20.72
N LEU A 9 6.71 -9.50 -21.77
CA LEU A 9 7.40 -9.98 -22.97
C LEU A 9 8.16 -8.88 -23.68
N SER A 10 7.62 -7.66 -23.71
CA SER A 10 8.30 -6.49 -24.26
C SER A 10 9.56 -6.14 -23.46
N GLN A 11 9.51 -6.18 -22.13
CA GLN A 11 10.69 -5.96 -21.28
C GLN A 11 11.78 -7.02 -21.50
N ALA A 12 11.39 -8.25 -21.85
CA ALA A 12 12.30 -9.34 -22.15
C ALA A 12 12.78 -9.36 -23.62
N ASN A 13 12.29 -8.44 -24.48
CA ASN A 13 12.50 -8.46 -25.94
C ASN A 13 12.05 -9.77 -26.62
N LEU A 14 10.95 -10.37 -26.13
CA LEU A 14 10.41 -11.66 -26.59
C LEU A 14 8.96 -11.54 -27.06
N THR A 15 8.58 -10.40 -27.65
CA THR A 15 7.23 -10.14 -28.14
C THR A 15 6.76 -11.13 -29.20
N ASP A 16 7.67 -11.76 -29.93
CA ASP A 16 7.34 -12.76 -30.96
C ASP A 16 6.85 -14.09 -30.35
N LEU A 17 7.08 -14.31 -29.05
CA LEU A 17 6.69 -15.52 -28.34
C LEU A 17 5.28 -15.46 -27.74
N VAL A 18 4.50 -14.40 -28.02
CA VAL A 18 3.13 -14.24 -27.49
C VAL A 18 2.25 -15.47 -27.78
N ASN A 19 2.28 -15.98 -29.01
CA ASN A 19 1.51 -17.18 -29.36
C ASN A 19 1.95 -18.40 -28.54
N LYS A 20 3.26 -18.56 -28.32
CA LYS A 20 3.80 -19.62 -27.48
C LYS A 20 3.28 -19.51 -26.04
N VAL A 21 3.29 -18.30 -25.46
CA VAL A 21 2.72 -18.06 -24.12
C VAL A 21 1.25 -18.43 -24.05
N LEU A 22 0.44 -18.07 -25.05
CA LEU A 22 -0.98 -18.43 -25.09
C LEU A 22 -1.21 -19.95 -25.09
N HIS A 23 -0.32 -20.72 -25.72
CA HIS A 23 -0.34 -22.18 -25.68
C HIS A 23 0.18 -22.75 -24.35
N THR A 24 1.14 -22.09 -23.71
CA THR A 24 1.68 -22.49 -22.41
C THR A 24 0.71 -22.22 -21.25
N VAL A 25 -0.19 -21.23 -21.35
CA VAL A 25 -1.17 -20.90 -20.30
C VAL A 25 -2.05 -22.09 -19.91
N PRO A 26 -2.70 -22.82 -20.83
CA PRO A 26 -3.43 -24.05 -20.52
C PRO A 26 -2.61 -25.12 -19.81
N GLU A 27 -1.33 -25.28 -20.17
CA GLU A 27 -0.45 -26.27 -19.55
C GLU A 27 -0.14 -25.89 -18.09
N VAL A 28 0.28 -24.65 -17.85
CA VAL A 28 0.52 -24.14 -16.49
C VAL A 28 -0.75 -24.20 -15.65
N ARG A 29 -1.91 -23.89 -16.25
CA ARG A 29 -3.21 -24.01 -15.59
C ARG A 29 -3.46 -25.46 -15.16
N MET A 30 -3.12 -26.44 -15.99
CA MET A 30 -3.29 -27.84 -15.65
C MET A 30 -2.33 -28.27 -14.54
N ASP A 31 -1.06 -27.86 -14.63
CA ASP A 31 -0.03 -28.16 -13.63
C ASP A 31 -0.41 -27.66 -12.23
N CYS A 32 -1.10 -26.51 -12.13
CA CYS A 32 -1.54 -25.94 -10.85
C CYS A 32 -2.99 -26.30 -10.46
N GLY A 33 -3.54 -27.40 -10.98
CA GLY A 33 -4.82 -27.95 -10.52
C GLY A 33 -6.07 -27.39 -11.20
N CYS A 34 -5.91 -26.78 -12.37
CA CYS A 34 -6.97 -26.23 -13.23
C CYS A 34 -7.86 -25.15 -12.57
N PRO A 35 -7.30 -24.12 -11.91
CA PRO A 35 -8.11 -23.06 -11.31
C PRO A 35 -8.93 -22.29 -12.37
N PRO A 36 -10.09 -21.71 -11.99
CA PRO A 36 -10.79 -20.74 -12.83
C PRO A 36 -9.86 -19.56 -13.15
N LEU A 37 -9.78 -19.11 -14.40
CA LEU A 37 -8.92 -17.98 -14.80
C LEU A 37 -9.64 -16.64 -14.60
N VAL A 38 -9.85 -16.27 -13.33
CA VAL A 38 -10.36 -14.96 -12.89
C VAL A 38 -9.31 -14.26 -12.03
N THR A 39 -9.52 -13.03 -11.58
CA THR A 39 -8.57 -12.40 -10.64
C THR A 39 -8.68 -13.09 -9.28
N PRO A 40 -7.57 -13.48 -8.61
CA PRO A 40 -6.17 -13.25 -8.97
C PRO A 40 -5.51 -14.35 -9.83
N THR A 41 -6.08 -15.55 -9.90
CA THR A 41 -5.49 -16.76 -10.52
C THR A 41 -5.10 -16.60 -11.99
N SER A 42 -5.90 -15.89 -12.79
CA SER A 42 -5.57 -15.54 -14.19
C SER A 42 -4.21 -14.87 -14.33
N GLN A 43 -3.90 -13.89 -13.47
CA GLN A 43 -2.61 -13.21 -13.50
C GLN A 43 -1.48 -14.13 -13.04
N ILE A 44 -1.71 -14.90 -11.99
CA ILE A 44 -0.73 -15.86 -11.45
C ILE A 44 -0.31 -16.88 -12.52
N VAL A 45 -1.28 -17.51 -13.17
CA VAL A 45 -1.04 -18.49 -14.24
C VAL A 45 -0.41 -17.82 -15.47
N GLY A 46 -0.91 -16.64 -15.86
CA GLY A 46 -0.40 -15.93 -17.03
C GLY A 46 1.07 -15.52 -16.90
N VAL A 47 1.44 -14.95 -15.76
CA VAL A 47 2.84 -14.56 -15.47
C VAL A 47 3.73 -15.80 -15.40
N GLN A 48 3.27 -16.88 -14.77
CA GLN A 48 4.07 -18.10 -14.72
C GLN A 48 4.25 -18.74 -16.11
N ALA A 49 3.26 -18.64 -17.00
CA ALA A 49 3.39 -19.08 -18.38
C ALA A 49 4.44 -18.27 -19.16
N VAL A 50 4.46 -16.95 -18.98
CA VAL A 50 5.54 -16.10 -19.53
C VAL A 50 6.90 -16.57 -19.04
N ASN A 51 7.05 -16.78 -17.72
CA ASN A 51 8.31 -17.26 -17.15
C ASN A 51 8.74 -18.62 -17.73
N CYS A 52 7.80 -19.55 -17.92
CA CYS A 52 8.10 -20.85 -18.54
C CYS A 52 8.60 -20.69 -19.98
N VAL A 53 7.99 -19.80 -20.77
CA VAL A 53 8.42 -19.53 -22.14
C VAL A 53 9.80 -18.86 -22.17
N ILE A 54 10.08 -17.96 -21.23
CA ILE A 54 11.41 -17.34 -21.06
C ILE A 54 12.45 -18.39 -20.66
N ASP A 55 12.11 -19.32 -19.74
CA ASP A 55 12.99 -20.43 -19.35
C ASP A 55 13.36 -21.26 -20.58
N GLU A 56 12.36 -21.67 -21.36
CA GLU A 56 12.57 -22.45 -22.58
C GLU A 56 13.38 -21.69 -23.65
N ALA A 57 13.16 -20.38 -23.81
CA ALA A 57 13.92 -19.55 -24.75
C ALA A 57 15.40 -19.40 -24.35
N ASN A 58 15.72 -19.66 -23.08
CA ASN A 58 17.08 -19.62 -22.53
C ASN A 58 17.66 -21.02 -22.27
N ASP A 59 17.09 -22.08 -22.86
CA ASP A 59 17.49 -23.48 -22.67
C ASP A 59 17.50 -23.93 -21.20
N LYS A 60 16.58 -23.41 -20.38
CA LYS A 60 16.40 -23.77 -18.97
C LYS A 60 15.17 -24.65 -18.78
N PRO A 61 15.14 -25.53 -17.76
CA PRO A 61 13.94 -26.23 -17.38
C PRO A 61 12.82 -25.24 -17.00
N ARG A 62 11.56 -25.57 -17.31
CA ARG A 62 10.43 -24.76 -16.84
C ARG A 62 10.39 -24.69 -15.31
N TYR A 63 9.82 -23.59 -14.83
CA TYR A 63 9.60 -23.31 -13.41
C TYR A 63 10.89 -23.04 -12.64
N THR A 64 11.96 -22.55 -13.29
CA THR A 64 13.17 -22.14 -12.54
C THR A 64 12.91 -20.87 -11.73
N ASN A 65 12.03 -20.00 -12.23
CA ASN A 65 11.62 -18.79 -11.55
C ASN A 65 10.09 -18.79 -11.30
N CYS A 66 9.72 -19.09 -10.06
CA CYS A 66 8.33 -19.11 -9.61
C CYS A 66 8.04 -17.90 -8.72
N SER A 67 6.99 -17.15 -9.05
CA SER A 67 6.55 -16.05 -8.18
C SER A 67 5.98 -16.59 -6.86
N GLN A 68 6.07 -15.82 -5.79
CA GLN A 68 5.49 -16.21 -4.50
C GLN A 68 3.98 -16.50 -4.61
N GLN A 69 3.28 -15.78 -5.49
CA GLN A 69 1.85 -16.00 -5.73
C GLN A 69 1.59 -17.37 -6.38
N PHE A 70 2.43 -17.78 -7.35
CA PHE A 70 2.33 -19.11 -7.97
C PHE A 70 2.69 -20.22 -6.98
N ILE A 71 3.74 -20.03 -6.18
CA ILE A 71 4.12 -20.96 -5.12
C ILE A 71 2.97 -21.14 -4.12
N ASN A 72 2.36 -20.05 -3.67
CA ASN A 72 1.22 -20.08 -2.74
C ASN A 72 -0.03 -20.74 -3.36
N LEU A 73 -0.27 -20.57 -4.66
CA LEU A 73 -1.32 -21.27 -5.39
C LEU A 73 -1.10 -22.78 -5.39
N VAL A 74 0.09 -23.22 -5.79
CA VAL A 74 0.47 -24.64 -5.82
C VAL A 74 0.47 -25.27 -4.42
N LYS A 75 0.91 -24.51 -3.41
CA LYS A 75 0.89 -24.89 -2.00
C LYS A 75 -0.52 -25.18 -1.46
N GLY A 76 -1.54 -24.48 -1.98
CA GLY A 76 -2.92 -24.57 -1.49
C GLY A 76 -3.39 -23.36 -0.68
N SER A 77 -2.56 -22.31 -0.55
CA SER A 77 -2.91 -21.12 0.23
C SER A 77 -4.11 -20.34 -0.34
N TYR A 78 -4.45 -20.52 -1.63
CA TYR A 78 -5.65 -19.91 -2.24
C TYR A 78 -6.90 -20.79 -2.11
N GLY A 79 -6.79 -21.91 -1.39
CA GLY A 79 -7.83 -22.92 -1.27
C GLY A 79 -7.73 -24.02 -2.31
N LYS A 80 -8.78 -24.84 -2.33
CA LYS A 80 -8.80 -26.09 -3.09
C LYS A 80 -9.03 -25.85 -4.57
N THR A 81 -8.17 -26.41 -5.40
CA THR A 81 -8.28 -26.39 -6.86
C THR A 81 -9.25 -27.47 -7.36
N PRO A 82 -9.89 -27.29 -8.55
CA PRO A 82 -10.80 -28.29 -9.12
C PRO A 82 -10.18 -29.67 -9.29
N ILE A 83 -8.89 -29.72 -9.64
CA ILE A 83 -8.11 -30.94 -9.78
C ILE A 83 -6.97 -30.90 -8.76
N PRO A 84 -6.67 -32.00 -8.05
CA PRO A 84 -5.51 -32.04 -7.15
C PRO A 84 -4.22 -31.73 -7.90
N VAL A 85 -3.39 -30.86 -7.33
CA VAL A 85 -2.03 -30.65 -7.84
C VAL A 85 -1.20 -31.90 -7.56
N ASP A 86 -0.41 -32.32 -8.54
CA ASP A 86 0.51 -33.44 -8.40
C ASP A 86 1.44 -33.25 -7.18
N PRO A 87 1.56 -34.24 -6.27
CA PRO A 87 2.35 -34.07 -5.04
C PRO A 87 3.84 -33.82 -5.28
N ASP A 88 4.42 -34.40 -6.33
CA ASP A 88 5.85 -34.23 -6.64
C ASP A 88 6.10 -32.87 -7.30
N PHE A 89 5.17 -32.41 -8.14
CA PHE A 89 5.16 -31.02 -8.62
C PHE A 89 5.02 -30.03 -7.47
N ARG A 90 4.08 -30.26 -6.53
CA ARG A 90 3.91 -29.40 -5.35
C ARG A 90 5.18 -29.34 -4.51
N LEU A 91 5.82 -30.48 -4.29
CA LEU A 91 7.09 -30.52 -3.56
C LEU A 91 8.18 -29.70 -4.29
N LYS A 92 8.30 -29.85 -5.61
CA LYS A 92 9.27 -29.10 -6.42
C LYS A 92 9.06 -27.58 -6.33
N ILE A 93 7.82 -27.12 -6.38
CA ILE A 93 7.50 -25.68 -6.47
C ILE A 93 7.38 -25.03 -5.09
N ALA A 94 6.76 -25.71 -4.12
CA ALA A 94 6.39 -25.14 -2.82
C ALA A 94 7.10 -25.78 -1.62
N GLY A 95 7.92 -26.81 -1.82
CA GLY A 95 8.66 -27.48 -0.74
C GLY A 95 7.81 -28.37 0.16
N VAL A 96 6.54 -28.61 -0.20
CA VAL A 96 5.61 -29.47 0.55
C VAL A 96 4.89 -30.41 -0.40
N LYS A 97 4.66 -31.68 0.00
CA LYS A 97 3.87 -32.64 -0.81
C LYS A 97 2.37 -32.45 -0.61
N GLU A 98 1.97 -32.23 0.64
CA GLU A 98 0.58 -32.07 1.02
C GLU A 98 0.09 -30.63 0.85
N GLU A 99 -1.19 -30.48 0.54
CA GLU A 99 -1.85 -29.19 0.46
C GLU A 99 -1.80 -28.49 1.82
N THR A 100 -1.36 -27.24 1.83
CA THR A 100 -1.29 -26.40 3.03
C THR A 100 -2.19 -25.18 2.83
N PRO A 101 -3.43 -25.20 3.37
CA PRO A 101 -4.34 -24.06 3.32
C PRO A 101 -3.75 -22.82 4.00
N TYR A 102 -4.29 -21.66 3.67
CA TYR A 102 -3.96 -20.43 4.39
C TYR A 102 -4.48 -20.50 5.83
N ASP A 103 -3.61 -20.22 6.78
CA ASP A 103 -3.94 -20.17 8.20
C ASP A 103 -4.00 -18.71 8.69
N PRO A 104 -5.18 -18.18 9.03
CA PRO A 104 -5.32 -16.83 9.54
C PRO A 104 -4.92 -16.70 11.03
N SER A 105 -4.67 -17.81 11.75
CA SER A 105 -4.42 -17.79 13.19
C SER A 105 -3.16 -16.99 13.58
N SER A 106 -2.19 -16.89 12.66
CA SER A 106 -0.96 -16.12 12.86
C SER A 106 -1.08 -14.64 12.50
N TYR A 107 -2.27 -14.15 12.16
CA TYR A 107 -2.48 -12.76 11.78
C TYR A 107 -2.12 -11.79 12.92
N LYS A 108 -1.47 -10.68 12.55
CA LYS A 108 -1.18 -9.56 13.44
C LYS A 108 -1.53 -8.26 12.71
N PRO A 109 -2.20 -7.30 13.38
CA PRO A 109 -2.46 -5.99 12.81
C PRO A 109 -1.17 -5.29 12.37
N GLN A 110 -1.26 -4.49 11.31
CA GLN A 110 -0.16 -3.65 10.89
C GLN A 110 0.16 -2.59 11.96
N GLU A 111 1.44 -2.28 12.11
CA GLU A 111 1.89 -1.27 13.06
C GLU A 111 1.37 0.12 12.67
N ASN A 112 0.79 0.83 13.63
CA ASN A 112 0.31 2.20 13.46
C ASN A 112 1.16 3.18 14.29
N PRO A 113 2.34 3.59 13.78
CA PRO A 113 3.23 4.47 14.53
C PRO A 113 2.70 5.91 14.60
N LEU A 114 3.08 6.62 15.66
CA LEU A 114 2.97 8.08 15.70
C LEU A 114 4.05 8.71 14.81
N LEU A 115 3.74 9.84 14.19
CA LEU A 115 4.62 10.57 13.29
C LEU A 115 5.13 11.85 13.96
N PRO A 116 6.35 11.88 14.54
CA PRO A 116 6.89 13.06 15.20
C PRO A 116 6.94 14.29 14.29
N GLU A 117 7.25 14.10 13.00
CA GLU A 117 7.28 15.16 11.99
C GLU A 117 5.91 15.79 11.71
N SER A 118 4.82 15.14 12.10
CA SER A 118 3.44 15.59 11.91
C SER A 118 2.75 15.85 13.25
N GLY A 119 3.47 16.36 14.25
CA GLY A 119 2.90 16.70 15.55
C GLY A 119 2.47 15.48 16.38
N ASN A 120 3.14 14.33 16.19
CA ASN A 120 2.79 13.04 16.81
C ASN A 120 1.38 12.52 16.44
N LEU A 121 0.86 12.89 15.27
CA LEU A 121 -0.35 12.26 14.75
C LEU A 121 -0.10 10.77 14.42
N PRO A 122 -1.07 9.87 14.70
CA PRO A 122 -0.96 8.47 14.27
C PRO A 122 -1.02 8.37 12.75
N LEU A 123 -0.27 7.39 12.20
CA LEU A 123 -0.25 7.12 10.76
C LEU A 123 -1.67 6.86 10.24
N ALA A 124 -2.41 5.99 10.91
CA ALA A 124 -3.85 5.76 10.71
C ALA A 124 -4.64 6.40 11.85
N LYS A 125 -5.55 7.33 11.53
CA LYS A 125 -6.36 8.04 12.54
C LYS A 125 -7.75 7.48 12.72
N ASP A 126 -8.23 6.73 11.73
CA ASP A 126 -9.57 6.18 11.68
C ASP A 126 -9.55 4.77 11.06
N GLU A 127 -10.71 4.11 11.07
CA GLU A 127 -10.87 2.76 10.53
C GLU A 127 -10.54 2.68 9.03
N ARG A 128 -10.81 3.75 8.27
CA ARG A 128 -10.52 3.78 6.83
C ARG A 128 -9.01 3.73 6.59
N ASP A 129 -8.24 4.52 7.32
CA ASP A 129 -6.78 4.50 7.22
C ASP A 129 -6.22 3.15 7.70
N GLN A 130 -6.79 2.56 8.76
CA GLN A 130 -6.37 1.26 9.25
C GLN A 130 -6.61 0.18 8.19
N LEU A 131 -7.80 0.13 7.57
CA LEU A 131 -8.09 -0.83 6.50
C LEU A 131 -7.19 -0.63 5.29
N LEU A 132 -6.84 0.61 4.95
CA LEU A 132 -5.88 0.90 3.89
C LEU A 132 -4.50 0.34 4.21
N LEU A 133 -4.06 0.51 5.46
CA LEU A 133 -2.79 -0.01 5.98
C LEU A 133 -2.77 -1.55 5.99
N GLU A 134 -3.87 -2.20 6.38
CA GLU A 134 -3.99 -3.66 6.37
C GLU A 134 -3.96 -4.25 4.94
N LEU A 135 -4.66 -3.62 4.00
CA LEU A 135 -4.78 -4.14 2.63
C LEU A 135 -3.53 -3.85 1.78
N PHE A 136 -2.91 -2.68 1.99
CA PHE A 136 -1.82 -2.19 1.14
C PHE A 136 -0.72 -1.50 1.95
N PRO A 137 -0.05 -2.17 2.90
CA PRO A 137 0.81 -1.53 3.89
C PRO A 137 1.91 -0.66 3.27
N THR A 138 2.57 -1.13 2.22
CA THR A 138 3.63 -0.40 1.53
C THR A 138 3.13 0.89 0.87
N VAL A 139 1.93 0.86 0.26
CA VAL A 139 1.35 2.02 -0.44
C VAL A 139 0.75 2.99 0.58
N ALA A 140 0.04 2.44 1.58
CA ALA A 140 -0.60 3.18 2.65
C ALA A 140 0.41 3.99 3.45
N LEU A 141 1.58 3.43 3.76
CA LEU A 141 2.59 4.12 4.57
C LEU A 141 3.02 5.46 3.96
N SER A 142 3.42 5.48 2.69
CA SER A 142 3.84 6.72 2.03
C SER A 142 2.66 7.69 1.86
N PHE A 143 1.51 7.17 1.43
CA PHE A 143 0.31 7.98 1.18
C PHE A 143 -0.22 8.65 2.46
N LEU A 144 -0.33 7.90 3.56
CA LEU A 144 -0.82 8.41 4.84
C LEU A 144 0.17 9.39 5.46
N LYS A 145 1.48 9.15 5.37
CA LYS A 145 2.49 10.12 5.82
C LYS A 145 2.35 11.48 5.13
N GLU A 146 2.18 11.50 3.81
CA GLU A 146 1.98 12.74 3.06
C GLU A 146 0.68 13.47 3.48
N ILE A 147 -0.39 12.72 3.75
CA ILE A 147 -1.64 13.29 4.25
C ILE A 147 -1.44 13.89 5.64
N ARG A 148 -0.81 13.16 6.57
CA ARG A 148 -0.57 13.62 7.95
C ARG A 148 0.31 14.87 7.97
N ALA A 149 1.34 14.92 7.14
CA ALA A 149 2.19 16.11 7.01
C ALA A 149 1.38 17.34 6.55
N LYS A 150 0.48 17.17 5.56
CA LYS A 150 -0.40 18.25 5.09
C LYS A 150 -1.42 18.67 6.14
N GLU A 151 -2.02 17.71 6.86
CA GLU A 151 -2.96 17.98 7.95
C GLU A 151 -2.30 18.76 9.08
N TYR A 152 -1.07 18.39 9.45
CA TYR A 152 -0.29 19.09 10.45
C TYR A 152 0.11 20.50 10.00
N ALA A 153 0.61 20.67 8.77
CA ALA A 153 0.93 22.00 8.24
C ALA A 153 -0.30 22.93 8.26
N GLN A 154 -1.48 22.42 7.87
CA GLN A 154 -2.72 23.18 7.93
C GLN A 154 -3.18 23.50 9.35
N SER A 155 -2.94 22.62 10.32
CA SER A 155 -3.31 22.88 11.71
C SER A 155 -2.42 23.95 12.34
N VAL A 156 -1.12 23.95 12.02
CA VAL A 156 -0.18 25.00 12.42
C VAL A 156 -0.60 26.35 11.85
N LEU A 157 -0.85 26.44 10.54
CA LEU A 157 -1.29 27.69 9.90
C LEU A 157 -2.58 28.24 10.53
N LYS A 158 -3.58 27.37 10.78
CA LYS A 158 -4.84 27.77 11.43
C LYS A 158 -4.63 28.23 12.88
N ALA A 159 -3.68 27.63 13.59
CA ALA A 159 -3.36 28.03 14.96
C ALA A 159 -2.72 29.42 14.98
N GLU A 160 -1.79 29.70 14.06
CA GLU A 160 -1.14 31.01 13.89
C GLU A 160 -2.17 32.10 13.55
N GLU A 161 -3.05 31.86 12.56
CA GLU A 161 -4.12 32.79 12.18
C GLU A 161 -5.09 33.07 13.35
N ALA A 162 -5.41 32.05 14.15
CA ALA A 162 -6.28 32.19 15.31
C ALA A 162 -5.61 32.99 16.45
N GLU A 163 -4.30 32.86 16.61
CA GLU A 163 -3.52 33.62 17.59
C GLU A 163 -3.40 35.09 17.19
N GLU A 164 -3.09 35.37 15.91
CA GLU A 164 -3.04 36.73 15.38
C GLU A 164 -4.39 37.44 15.52
N LYS A 165 -5.49 36.75 15.18
CA LYS A 165 -6.84 37.30 15.35
C LYS A 165 -7.14 37.63 16.82
N LYS A 166 -6.78 36.74 17.76
CA LYS A 166 -6.94 37.00 19.19
C LYS A 166 -6.11 38.19 19.66
N ALA A 167 -4.88 38.34 19.18
CA ALA A 167 -4.00 39.46 19.52
C ALA A 167 -4.58 40.79 19.02
N LEU A 168 -5.08 40.83 17.78
CA LEU A 168 -5.74 42.00 17.20
C LEU A 168 -7.03 42.36 17.94
N GLU A 169 -7.85 41.38 18.30
CA GLU A 169 -9.08 41.59 19.09
C GLU A 169 -8.76 42.13 20.50
N ALA A 170 -7.72 41.60 21.16
CA ALA A 170 -7.26 42.08 22.46
C ALA A 170 -6.72 43.53 22.36
N GLN A 171 -5.92 43.85 21.34
CA GLN A 171 -5.40 45.19 21.11
C GLN A 171 -6.53 46.20 20.79
N ALA A 172 -7.50 45.81 19.96
CA ALA A 172 -8.67 46.62 19.66
C ALA A 172 -9.53 46.87 20.90
N SER A 173 -9.73 45.85 21.75
CA SER A 173 -10.44 45.99 23.02
C SER A 173 -9.70 46.92 23.99
N PHE A 174 -8.38 46.82 24.07
CA PHE A 174 -7.54 47.69 24.91
C PHE A 174 -7.62 49.16 24.45
N LEU A 175 -7.45 49.42 23.15
CA LEU A 175 -7.56 50.78 22.59
C LEU A 175 -8.96 51.37 22.79
N LYS A 176 -10.02 50.57 22.66
CA LYS A 176 -11.40 51.00 22.93
C LYS A 176 -11.63 51.33 24.41
N GLY A 177 -10.98 50.61 25.33
CA GLY A 177 -10.99 50.91 26.77
C GLY A 177 -10.31 52.24 27.10
N LEU A 178 -9.15 52.53 26.49
CA LEU A 178 -8.44 53.81 26.64
C LEU A 178 -9.27 54.99 26.09
N ALA A 179 -9.95 54.80 24.96
CA ALA A 179 -10.81 55.84 24.38
C ALA A 179 -12.10 56.10 25.21
N ALA A 180 -12.54 55.14 26.02
CA ALA A 180 -13.74 55.24 26.84
C ALA A 180 -13.51 55.93 28.20
N ASN A 181 -12.26 56.11 28.65
CA ASN A 181 -11.93 56.85 29.86
C ASN A 181 -10.70 57.76 29.67
N PRO A 182 -10.87 58.98 29.12
CA PRO A 182 -9.76 59.89 28.83
C PRO A 182 -9.13 60.56 30.05
N TYR A 183 -9.56 60.25 31.28
CA TYR A 183 -9.04 60.84 32.53
C TYR A 183 -8.94 59.77 33.64
N ASP A 184 -7.81 59.06 33.69
CA ASP A 184 -7.40 58.31 34.88
C ASP A 184 -6.42 59.19 35.69
N PRO A 185 -6.77 59.64 36.91
CA PRO A 185 -5.94 60.55 37.71
C PRO A 185 -4.67 59.92 38.32
N SER A 186 -4.39 58.65 38.06
CA SER A 186 -3.28 57.92 38.71
C SER A 186 -1.98 57.84 37.90
N LEU A 187 -1.92 58.43 36.71
CA LEU A 187 -0.67 58.51 35.93
C LEU A 187 0.23 59.62 36.48
N PRO A 188 1.48 59.32 36.89
CA PRO A 188 2.40 60.37 37.33
C PRO A 188 2.76 61.27 36.15
N GLU A 189 2.37 62.54 36.23
CA GLU A 189 2.89 63.60 35.38
C GLU A 189 4.37 63.80 35.68
N THR A 190 5.25 63.18 34.87
CA THR A 190 6.67 63.52 34.89
C THR A 190 7.17 63.89 33.50
N ILE A 191 6.95 65.17 33.19
CA ILE A 191 7.94 66.15 32.73
C ILE A 191 8.61 65.88 31.36
N LEU A 192 8.08 66.54 30.34
CA LEU A 192 8.89 67.17 29.28
C LEU A 192 9.44 68.50 29.84
N SER A 193 10.73 68.51 30.17
CA SER A 193 11.57 69.71 30.20
C SER A 193 13.03 69.31 29.95
#